data_AF-A0A3Q8F6X0-F1
#
_entry.id   AF-A0A3Q8F6X0-F1
#
_cell.length_a   1.000
_cell.length_b   1.000
_cell.length_c   1.000
_cell.angle_alpha   90.00
_cell.angle_beta   90.00
_cell.angle_gamma   90.00
#
_symmetry.space_group_name_H-M   'P 1'
#
loop_
_entity.id
_entity.type
_entity.pdbx_description
1 polymer ?
#
loop_
_entity_poly.entity_id
_entity_poly.type
_entity_poly.pdbx_seq_one_letter_code
_entity_poly.pdbx_strand_id
1 'polypeptide(L)'
;MYKKILFNIINIIFPCFLFYNNAFAISDNESRIAIIEIKKRLDKDQISKLQLATQIQDIQQELSQLRNQIELIYNSKNIDNNLHFEKLYKQQSDDQEYYMYEYAMSLFNKAKYKEAEESFMAFKAIYYNSKLEPQIIFFLGSTRCIKKF
;
A
#
# COMPACT_ATOMS: atom_id res chain seq x y z
N MET A 1 63.89 -30.16 44.90
CA MET A 1 63.61 -30.23 43.44
C MET A 1 62.22 -29.72 43.03
N TYR A 2 61.25 -29.55 43.92
CA TYR A 2 59.90 -29.06 43.56
C TYR A 2 59.80 -27.57 43.16
N LYS A 3 60.74 -26.72 43.59
CA LYS A 3 60.73 -25.27 43.32
C LYS A 3 60.98 -24.91 41.84
N LYS A 4 61.72 -25.76 41.09
CA LYS A 4 61.99 -25.58 39.65
C LYS A 4 60.79 -25.97 38.77
N ILE A 5 59.95 -26.90 39.23
CA ILE A 5 58.77 -27.38 38.48
C ILE A 5 57.62 -26.37 38.58
N LEU A 6 57.44 -25.75 39.75
CA LEU A 6 56.44 -24.71 39.98
C LEU A 6 56.70 -23.42 39.17
N PHE A 7 57.96 -23.04 38.97
CA PHE A 7 58.31 -21.85 38.19
C PHE A 7 58.10 -22.04 36.68
N ASN A 8 58.13 -23.29 36.19
CA ASN A 8 57.96 -23.60 34.77
C ASN A 8 56.48 -23.61 34.34
N ILE A 9 55.56 -23.94 35.24
CA ILE A 9 54.11 -23.94 34.97
C ILE A 9 53.56 -22.50 34.95
N ILE A 10 54.10 -21.61 35.77
CA ILE A 10 53.72 -20.18 35.80
C ILE A 10 54.14 -19.45 34.51
N ASN A 11 55.25 -19.83 33.87
CA ASN A 11 55.73 -19.22 32.63
C ASN A 11 55.03 -19.72 31.35
N ILE A 12 54.25 -20.80 31.43
CA ILE A 12 53.50 -21.33 30.26
C ILE A 12 52.07 -20.75 30.20
N ILE A 13 51.56 -20.19 31.31
CA ILE A 13 50.21 -19.62 31.40
C ILE A 13 50.19 -18.09 31.13
N PHE A 14 51.34 -17.47 30.81
CA PHE A 14 51.47 -16.01 30.71
C PHE A 14 51.54 -15.37 29.29
N PRO A 15 51.37 -16.04 28.15
CA PRO A 15 51.19 -15.32 26.89
C PRO A 15 49.85 -15.60 26.20
N CYS A 16 48.75 -15.81 26.93
CA CYS A 16 47.43 -16.02 26.32
C CYS A 16 46.34 -15.00 26.75
N PHE A 17 46.73 -13.85 27.30
CA PHE A 17 45.74 -12.86 27.78
C PHE A 17 45.93 -11.42 27.30
N LEU A 18 46.70 -11.17 26.23
CA LEU A 18 46.93 -9.80 25.74
C LEU A 18 46.63 -9.57 24.24
N PHE A 19 45.75 -10.36 23.62
CA PHE A 19 45.28 -10.10 22.24
C PHE A 19 43.77 -10.27 22.01
N TYR A 20 42.92 -10.04 23.02
CA TYR A 20 41.46 -9.96 22.83
C TYR A 20 40.93 -8.58 23.21
N ASN A 21 41.25 -7.53 22.43
CA ASN A 21 40.58 -6.23 22.56
C ASN A 21 40.41 -5.47 21.24
N ASN A 22 40.36 -6.14 20.08
CA ASN A 22 40.13 -5.46 18.79
C ASN A 22 38.96 -6.05 17.96
N ALA A 23 38.13 -6.92 18.53
CA ALA A 23 37.09 -7.64 17.77
C ALA A 23 35.65 -7.06 17.89
N PHE A 24 35.43 -5.93 18.58
CA PHE A 24 34.07 -5.38 18.83
C PHE A 24 33.84 -3.94 18.37
N ALA A 25 34.83 -3.27 17.78
CA ALA A 25 34.69 -1.90 17.28
C ALA A 25 34.32 -1.84 15.77
N ILE A 26 34.49 -2.93 15.03
CA ILE A 26 34.32 -2.97 13.56
C ILE A 26 32.86 -3.34 13.18
N SER A 27 32.19 -4.22 13.94
CA SER A 27 30.80 -4.62 13.68
C SER A 27 29.76 -3.54 14.05
N ASP A 28 30.04 -2.71 15.05
CA ASP A 28 29.15 -1.58 15.41
C ASP A 28 29.17 -0.51 14.30
N ASN A 29 30.32 -0.27 13.67
CA ASN A 29 30.40 0.67 12.56
C ASN A 29 29.64 0.15 11.33
N GLU A 30 29.76 -1.12 10.98
CA GLU A 30 28.99 -1.74 9.89
C GLU A 30 27.47 -1.69 10.15
N SER A 31 27.06 -1.96 11.39
CA SER A 31 25.66 -1.88 11.81
C SER A 31 25.10 -0.45 11.72
N ARG A 32 25.88 0.55 12.12
CA ARG A 32 25.51 1.97 12.00
C ARG A 32 25.33 2.38 10.53
N ILE A 33 26.21 1.94 9.64
CA ILE A 33 26.10 2.21 8.20
C ILE A 33 24.85 1.53 7.62
N ALA A 34 24.57 0.28 7.98
CA ALA A 34 23.37 -0.43 7.55
C ALA A 34 22.08 0.26 8.02
N ILE A 35 22.04 0.77 9.25
CA ILE A 35 20.89 1.53 9.78
C ILE A 35 20.67 2.81 8.98
N ILE A 36 21.73 3.56 8.68
CA ILE A 36 21.64 4.80 7.90
C ILE A 36 21.15 4.50 6.47
N GLU A 37 21.65 3.42 5.87
CA GLU A 37 21.23 3.00 4.54
C GLU A 37 19.75 2.64 4.49
N ILE A 38 19.26 1.84 5.45
CA ILE A 38 17.85 1.47 5.52
C ILE A 38 16.98 2.71 5.70
N LYS A 39 17.35 3.66 6.57
CA LYS A 39 16.63 4.93 6.74
C LYS A 39 16.56 5.70 5.42
N LYS A 40 17.69 5.82 4.71
CA LYS A 40 17.74 6.49 3.42
C LYS A 40 16.86 5.80 2.37
N ARG A 41 16.78 4.47 2.38
CA ARG A 41 15.87 3.71 1.52
C ARG A 41 14.41 3.96 1.91
N LEU A 42 14.09 3.97 3.21
CA LEU A 42 12.75 4.26 3.72
C LEU A 42 12.28 5.67 3.32
N ASP A 43 13.15 6.68 3.45
CA ASP A 43 12.84 8.06 3.06
C ASP A 43 12.57 8.15 1.55
N LYS A 44 13.40 7.48 0.73
CA LYS A 44 13.18 7.41 -0.73
C LYS A 44 11.85 6.75 -1.06
N ASP A 45 11.54 5.62 -0.43
CA ASP A 45 10.29 4.90 -0.65
C ASP A 45 9.08 5.76 -0.25
N GLN A 46 9.18 6.52 0.85
CA GLN A 46 8.14 7.44 1.27
C GLN A 46 7.94 8.57 0.25
N ILE A 47 9.03 9.15 -0.28
CA ILE A 47 8.96 10.18 -1.33
C ILE A 47 8.32 9.61 -2.61
N SER A 48 8.73 8.42 -3.04
CA SER A 48 8.14 7.77 -4.22
C SER A 48 6.65 7.48 -4.06
N LYS A 49 6.21 7.08 -2.85
CA LYS A 49 4.79 6.92 -2.53
C LYS A 49 4.02 8.24 -2.59
N LEU A 50 4.61 9.33 -2.07
CA LEU A 50 4.00 10.66 -2.15
C LEU A 50 3.85 11.11 -3.62
N GLN A 51 4.88 10.93 -4.45
CA GLN A 51 4.82 11.24 -5.87
C GLN A 51 3.72 10.46 -6.58
N LEU A 52 3.60 9.16 -6.31
CA LEU A 52 2.55 8.32 -6.87
C LEU A 52 1.16 8.79 -6.42
N ALA A 53 1.00 9.16 -5.15
CA ALA A 53 -0.25 9.69 -4.63
C ALA A 53 -0.66 11.00 -5.33
N THR A 54 0.30 11.91 -5.57
CA THR A 54 0.06 13.13 -6.35
C THR A 54 -0.39 12.81 -7.77
N GLN A 55 0.27 11.87 -8.47
CA GLN A 55 -0.14 11.47 -9.81
C GLN A 55 -1.55 10.87 -9.85
N ILE A 56 -1.90 10.04 -8.86
CA ILE A 56 -3.25 9.48 -8.74
C ILE A 56 -4.27 10.61 -8.55
N GLN A 57 -3.95 11.60 -7.71
CA GLN A 57 -4.81 12.74 -7.47
C GLN A 57 -5.02 13.57 -8.74
N ASP A 58 -3.98 13.84 -9.51
CA ASP A 58 -4.06 14.58 -10.77
C ASP A 58 -4.94 13.85 -11.78
N ILE A 59 -4.72 12.54 -11.95
CA ILE A 59 -5.54 11.70 -12.85
C ILE A 59 -7.00 11.67 -12.37
N GLN A 60 -7.25 11.59 -11.06
CA GLN A 60 -8.61 11.63 -10.52
C GLN A 60 -9.30 12.97 -10.80
N GLN A 61 -8.56 14.08 -10.75
CA GLN A 61 -9.07 15.39 -11.11
C GLN A 61 -9.43 15.45 -12.60
N GLU A 62 -8.57 14.95 -13.49
CA GLU A 62 -8.87 14.87 -14.93
C GLU A 62 -10.10 14.01 -15.20
N LEU A 63 -10.24 12.85 -14.55
CA LEU A 63 -11.43 12.00 -14.66
C LEU A 63 -12.70 12.71 -14.21
N SER A 64 -12.64 13.49 -13.13
CA SER A 64 -13.78 14.29 -12.66
C SER A 64 -14.18 15.36 -13.68
N GLN A 65 -13.20 16.05 -14.26
CA GLN A 65 -13.44 17.05 -15.30
C GLN A 65 -14.09 16.43 -16.55
N LEU A 66 -13.56 15.30 -17.02
CA LEU A 66 -14.13 14.58 -18.17
C LEU A 66 -15.54 14.08 -17.87
N ARG A 67 -15.79 13.56 -16.68
CA ARG A 67 -17.13 13.15 -16.25
C ARG A 67 -18.11 14.32 -16.25
N ASN A 68 -17.69 15.48 -15.76
CA ASN A 68 -18.52 16.69 -15.78
C ASN A 68 -18.80 17.13 -17.23
N GLN A 69 -17.81 17.07 -18.12
CA GLN A 69 -18.02 17.38 -19.55
C GLN A 69 -19.01 16.40 -20.21
N ILE A 70 -18.90 15.10 -19.93
CA ILE A 70 -19.85 14.08 -20.40
C ILE A 70 -21.25 14.37 -19.86
N GLU A 71 -21.36 14.74 -18.58
CA GLU A 71 -22.64 15.06 -17.95
C GLU A 71 -23.29 16.29 -18.60
N LEU A 72 -22.52 17.33 -18.93
CA LEU A 72 -23.04 18.50 -19.67
C LEU A 72 -23.53 18.15 -21.07
N ILE A 73 -22.79 17.31 -21.80
CA ILE A 73 -23.17 16.83 -23.15
C ILE A 73 -24.41 15.93 -23.07
N TYR A 74 -24.46 15.05 -22.08
CA TYR A 74 -25.60 14.17 -21.86
C TYR A 74 -26.84 14.98 -21.46
N ASN A 75 -26.72 15.93 -20.54
CA ASN A 75 -27.83 16.77 -20.10
C ASN A 75 -28.32 17.69 -21.22
N SER A 76 -27.44 18.23 -22.06
CA SER A 76 -27.86 19.03 -23.23
C SER A 76 -28.62 18.19 -24.27
N LYS A 77 -28.27 16.89 -24.42
CA LYS A 77 -28.93 15.96 -25.34
C LYS A 77 -30.27 15.42 -24.82
N ASN A 78 -30.48 15.35 -23.50
CA ASN A 78 -31.71 14.80 -22.88
C ASN A 78 -32.83 15.83 -22.66
N ILE A 79 -32.61 17.12 -22.93
CA ILE A 79 -33.68 18.12 -22.84
C ILE A 79 -34.78 17.86 -23.89
N ASP A 80 -34.48 17.13 -24.97
CA ASP A 80 -35.42 17.01 -26.09
C ASP A 80 -36.37 15.79 -26.07
N ASN A 81 -36.16 14.72 -25.29
CA ASN A 81 -37.10 13.57 -25.27
C ASN A 81 -37.07 12.74 -23.94
N ASN A 82 -38.16 12.69 -23.16
CA ASN A 82 -38.47 11.70 -22.07
C ASN A 82 -37.92 11.88 -20.62
N LEU A 83 -38.08 13.06 -20.01
CA LEU A 83 -37.42 13.45 -18.76
C LEU A 83 -37.92 12.90 -17.39
N HIS A 84 -39.01 12.12 -17.28
CA HIS A 84 -39.54 11.77 -15.94
C HIS A 84 -39.33 10.31 -15.49
N PHE A 85 -39.49 9.33 -16.37
CA PHE A 85 -39.31 7.92 -16.00
C PHE A 85 -37.82 7.53 -15.90
N GLU A 86 -36.97 7.97 -16.83
CA GLU A 86 -35.52 7.68 -16.78
C GLU A 86 -34.84 8.29 -15.55
N LYS A 87 -35.27 9.48 -15.09
CA LYS A 87 -34.67 10.14 -13.93
C LYS A 87 -34.91 9.36 -12.63
N LEU A 88 -36.08 8.74 -12.46
CA LEU A 88 -36.40 7.93 -11.30
C LEU A 88 -35.61 6.61 -11.30
N TYR A 89 -35.50 5.95 -12.45
CA TYR A 89 -34.70 4.72 -12.59
C TYR A 89 -33.19 4.98 -12.46
N LYS A 90 -32.71 6.13 -12.94
CA LYS A 90 -31.30 6.51 -12.84
C LYS A 90 -30.91 6.90 -11.42
N GLN A 91 -31.79 7.58 -10.70
CA GLN A 91 -31.56 7.92 -9.29
C GLN A 91 -31.64 6.67 -8.41
N GLN A 92 -32.57 5.75 -8.68
CA GLN A 92 -32.63 4.44 -8.02
C GLN A 92 -31.41 3.57 -8.34
N SER A 93 -30.87 3.64 -9.56
CA SER A 93 -29.64 2.91 -9.92
C SER A 93 -28.41 3.50 -9.23
N ASP A 94 -28.33 4.82 -9.08
CA ASP A 94 -27.24 5.50 -8.37
C ASP A 94 -27.25 5.14 -6.86
N ASP A 95 -28.44 5.04 -6.25
CA ASP A 95 -28.59 4.61 -4.85
C ASP A 95 -28.17 3.14 -4.66
N GLN A 96 -28.52 2.27 -5.62
CA GLN A 96 -28.11 0.85 -5.61
C GLN A 96 -26.61 0.67 -5.85
N GLU A 97 -26.04 1.48 -6.73
CA GLU A 97 -24.61 1.53 -6.99
C GLU A 97 -23.84 1.89 -5.70
N TYR A 98 -24.26 2.95 -5.01
CA TYR A 98 -23.65 3.35 -3.76
C TYR A 98 -23.76 2.27 -2.67
N TYR A 99 -24.90 1.58 -2.57
CA TYR A 99 -25.08 0.49 -1.62
C TYR A 99 -24.14 -0.70 -1.88
N MET A 100 -23.97 -1.11 -3.15
CA MET A 100 -23.04 -2.18 -3.54
C MET A 100 -21.59 -1.81 -3.21
N TYR A 101 -21.22 -0.54 -3.43
CA TYR A 101 -19.91 -0.01 -3.07
C TYR A 101 -19.67 -0.09 -1.55
N GLU A 102 -20.58 0.44 -0.74
CA GLU A 102 -20.49 0.43 0.73
C GLU A 102 -20.44 -1.01 1.28
N TYR A 103 -21.20 -1.93 0.69
CA TYR A 103 -21.16 -3.33 1.07
C TYR A 103 -19.77 -3.95 0.85
N ALA A 104 -19.19 -3.77 -0.35
CA ALA A 104 -17.86 -4.26 -0.67
C ALA A 104 -16.78 -3.62 0.21
N MET A 105 -16.92 -2.33 0.50
CA MET A 105 -16.02 -1.59 1.40
C MET A 105 -16.13 -2.08 2.85
N SER A 106 -17.34 -2.45 3.30
CA SER A 106 -17.55 -3.04 4.62
C SER A 106 -16.83 -4.40 4.78
N LEU A 107 -16.77 -5.20 3.71
CA LEU A 107 -16.02 -6.46 3.69
C LEU A 107 -14.51 -6.20 3.73
N PHE A 108 -14.06 -5.22 2.95
CA PHE A 108 -12.67 -4.77 2.96
C PHE A 108 -12.22 -4.33 4.36
N ASN A 109 -13.03 -3.51 5.03
CA ASN A 109 -12.77 -3.02 6.39
C ASN A 109 -12.81 -4.14 7.45
N LYS A 110 -13.58 -5.20 7.21
CA LYS A 110 -13.62 -6.41 8.06
C LYS A 110 -12.48 -7.40 7.78
N ALA A 111 -11.47 -7.00 6.99
CA ALA A 111 -10.36 -7.84 6.52
C ALA A 111 -10.79 -9.08 5.71
N LYS A 112 -12.01 -9.08 5.18
CA LYS A 112 -12.57 -10.14 4.32
C LYS A 112 -12.19 -9.89 2.86
N TYR A 113 -10.89 -9.92 2.57
CA TYR A 113 -10.36 -9.46 1.28
C TYR A 113 -10.78 -10.34 0.10
N LYS A 114 -11.05 -11.63 0.32
CA LYS A 114 -11.51 -12.53 -0.73
C LYS A 114 -12.95 -12.23 -1.14
N GLU A 115 -13.86 -12.09 -0.17
CA GLU A 115 -15.24 -11.70 -0.45
C GLU A 115 -15.35 -10.25 -0.96
N ALA A 116 -14.46 -9.36 -0.49
CA ALA A 116 -14.36 -8.00 -1.00
C ALA A 116 -13.91 -7.98 -2.47
N GLU A 117 -12.90 -8.76 -2.85
CA GLU A 117 -12.45 -8.89 -4.25
C GLU A 117 -13.61 -9.32 -5.17
N GLU A 118 -14.35 -10.34 -4.78
CA GLU A 118 -15.51 -10.84 -5.53
C GLU A 118 -16.61 -9.76 -5.67
N SER A 119 -16.89 -9.03 -4.59
CA SER A 119 -17.89 -7.95 -4.58
C SER A 119 -17.45 -6.76 -5.45
N PHE A 120 -16.17 -6.38 -5.41
CA PHE A 120 -15.60 -5.34 -6.27
C PHE A 120 -15.58 -5.74 -7.75
N MET A 121 -15.31 -7.02 -8.06
CA MET A 121 -15.43 -7.54 -9.42
C MET A 121 -16.87 -7.50 -9.93
N ALA A 122 -17.82 -7.93 -9.09
CA ALA A 122 -19.25 -7.90 -9.43
C ALA A 122 -19.72 -6.47 -9.70
N PHE A 123 -19.32 -5.51 -8.85
CA PHE A 123 -19.56 -4.10 -9.07
C PHE A 123 -19.03 -3.65 -10.43
N LYS A 124 -17.77 -3.96 -10.74
CA LYS A 124 -17.15 -3.55 -12.01
C LYS A 124 -17.85 -4.16 -13.24
N ALA A 125 -18.35 -5.39 -13.13
CA ALA A 125 -19.08 -6.05 -14.20
C ALA A 125 -20.46 -5.40 -14.45
N ILE A 126 -21.12 -4.93 -13.39
CA ILE A 126 -22.46 -4.32 -13.46
C ILE A 126 -22.38 -2.84 -13.83
N TYR A 127 -21.37 -2.11 -13.31
CA TYR A 127 -21.27 -0.65 -13.38
C TYR A 127 -19.98 -0.19 -14.07
N TYR A 128 -19.81 -0.56 -15.34
CA TYR A 128 -18.58 -0.32 -16.12
C TYR A 128 -18.27 1.15 -16.46
N ASN A 129 -19.15 2.10 -16.14
CA ASN A 129 -18.97 3.54 -16.39
C ASN A 129 -19.28 4.41 -15.14
N SER A 130 -19.40 3.78 -13.98
CA SER A 130 -19.73 4.43 -12.70
C SER A 130 -18.69 5.47 -12.28
N LYS A 131 -19.11 6.53 -11.59
CA LYS A 131 -18.23 7.53 -10.96
C LYS A 131 -17.28 6.91 -9.91
N LEU A 132 -17.67 5.77 -9.33
CA LEU A 132 -16.94 5.03 -8.31
C LEU A 132 -15.99 3.96 -8.88
N GLU A 133 -16.05 3.67 -10.19
CA GLU A 133 -15.22 2.63 -10.82
C GLU A 133 -13.70 2.80 -10.57
N PRO A 134 -13.09 4.00 -10.65
CA PRO A 134 -11.66 4.16 -10.37
C PRO A 134 -11.31 3.80 -8.91
N GLN A 135 -12.21 4.09 -7.98
CA GLN A 135 -12.04 3.76 -6.55
C GLN A 135 -12.13 2.25 -6.35
N ILE A 136 -13.10 1.59 -6.97
CA ILE A 136 -13.26 0.13 -6.96
C ILE A 136 -12.00 -0.55 -7.52
N ILE A 137 -11.43 -0.07 -8.63
CA ILE A 137 -10.21 -0.64 -9.23
C ILE A 137 -9.02 -0.52 -8.27
N PHE A 138 -8.89 0.62 -7.58
CA PHE A 138 -7.86 0.82 -6.57
C PHE A 138 -7.96 -0.22 -5.45
N PHE A 139 -9.16 -0.42 -4.88
CA PHE A 139 -9.38 -1.41 -3.81
C PHE A 139 -9.28 -2.86 -4.31
N LEU A 140 -9.64 -3.14 -5.56
CA LEU A 140 -9.42 -4.44 -6.19
C LEU A 140 -7.91 -4.74 -6.32
N GLY A 141 -7.11 -3.74 -6.65
CA GLY A 141 -5.65 -3.88 -6.66
C GLY A 141 -5.09 -4.19 -5.28
N SER A 142 -5.54 -3.47 -4.25
CA SER A 142 -5.05 -3.65 -2.88
C SER A 142 -5.41 -5.03 -2.31
N THR A 143 -6.65 -5.49 -2.49
CA THR A 143 -7.08 -6.84 -2.07
C THR A 143 -6.23 -7.95 -2.68
N ARG A 144 -5.88 -7.84 -3.97
CA ARG A 144 -5.02 -8.82 -4.66
C ARG A 144 -3.58 -8.81 -4.18
N CYS A 145 -3.03 -7.63 -3.86
CA CYS A 145 -1.68 -7.52 -3.31
C CYS A 145 -1.58 -8.11 -1.90
N ILE A 146 -2.64 -8.01 -1.09
CA ILE A 146 -2.68 -8.55 0.29
C ILE A 146 -2.66 -10.09 0.28
N LYS A 147 -3.31 -10.73 -0.70
CA LYS A 147 -3.41 -12.19 -0.84
C LYS A 147 -2.08 -12.90 -1.15
N LYS A 148 -1.01 -12.15 -1.42
CA LYS A 148 0.31 -12.66 -1.79
C LYS A 148 1.27 -12.86 -0.60
N PHE A 149 0.80 -12.62 0.62
CA PHE A 149 1.51 -12.86 1.87
C PHE A 149 0.71 -13.83 2.75
#